data_AF-A0A7R9VVV0-F1
#
_entry.id   AF-A0A7R9VVV0-F1
#
_cell.length_a   1.000
_cell.length_b   1.000
_cell.length_c   1.000
_cell.angle_alpha   90.00
_cell.angle_beta   90.00
_cell.angle_gamma   90.00
#
_symmetry.space_group_name_H-M   'P 1'
#
loop_
_entity.id
_entity.type
_entity.pdbx_description
1 polymer ?
#
loop_
_entity_poly.entity_id
_entity_poly.type
_entity_poly.pdbx_seq_one_letter_code
_entity_poly.pdbx_strand_id
1 'polypeptide(L)'
;PPVLVNHITAPNVTLASAIIASAAVPGFINPVRLQLKGPDGVVRVQAENKDQTYWDGSIEQDIPTSGLAEMLNCQFFVTAQCNPHIVPFLFNTKGDVGRPSRWSSGMREDSWRGGFLLSALELYIKTDMIAKLHFLNEVEAAIGFFGTMFTQSTYTGSTTLVPHVVLEDFFKLFSDPNLRDMHRYFQAGSVSAYQHIAMIKLHYRIAHAL
;
A
#
# COMPACT_ATOMS: atom_id res chain seq x y z
N PRO A 1 -14.06 4.52 11.02
CA PRO A 1 -13.01 3.53 11.33
C PRO A 1 -13.05 2.40 10.30
N PRO A 2 -11.90 1.90 9.84
CA PRO A 2 -11.84 0.85 8.83
C PRO A 2 -12.47 -0.45 9.38
N VAL A 3 -13.29 -1.10 8.55
CA VAL A 3 -13.97 -2.35 8.91
C VAL A 3 -13.20 -3.53 8.33
N LEU A 4 -12.65 -4.37 9.21
CA LEU A 4 -11.93 -5.58 8.81
C LEU A 4 -12.89 -6.76 8.72
N VAL A 5 -13.17 -7.19 7.49
CA VAL A 5 -14.00 -8.35 7.18
C VAL A 5 -13.09 -9.58 7.07
N ASN A 6 -13.16 -10.49 8.04
CA ASN A 6 -12.42 -11.75 7.99
C ASN A 6 -13.32 -12.94 8.40
N HIS A 7 -12.75 -14.14 8.37
CA HIS A 7 -13.45 -15.37 8.75
C HIS A 7 -13.86 -15.42 10.24
N ILE A 8 -13.30 -14.56 11.09
CA ILE A 8 -13.58 -14.49 12.52
C ILE A 8 -14.73 -13.51 12.79
N THR A 9 -14.66 -12.29 12.25
CA THR A 9 -15.63 -11.20 12.46
C THR A 9 -16.84 -11.33 11.56
N ALA A 10 -16.69 -11.90 10.38
CA ALA A 10 -17.71 -11.92 9.33
C ALA A 10 -17.71 -13.23 8.52
N PRO A 11 -17.90 -14.41 9.16
CA PRO A 11 -17.83 -15.72 8.49
C PRO A 11 -18.89 -15.92 7.40
N ASN A 12 -20.03 -15.25 7.54
CA ASN A 12 -21.18 -15.42 6.65
C ASN A 12 -21.16 -14.44 5.46
N VAL A 13 -20.23 -13.48 5.41
CA VAL A 13 -20.16 -12.52 4.30
C VAL A 13 -19.67 -13.22 3.03
N THR A 14 -20.33 -12.95 1.91
CA THR A 14 -19.89 -13.47 0.61
C THR A 14 -18.63 -12.76 0.16
N LEU A 15 -17.63 -13.55 -0.26
CA LEU A 15 -16.35 -13.04 -0.77
C LEU A 15 -16.55 -12.05 -1.92
N ALA A 16 -17.49 -12.32 -2.83
CA ALA A 16 -17.79 -11.42 -3.95
C ALA A 16 -18.21 -10.02 -3.47
N SER A 17 -19.12 -9.94 -2.49
CA SER A 17 -19.55 -8.64 -1.96
C SER A 17 -18.43 -7.91 -1.22
N ALA A 18 -17.58 -8.63 -0.48
CA ALA A 18 -16.44 -8.06 0.23
C ALA A 18 -15.38 -7.51 -0.74
N ILE A 19 -15.09 -8.24 -1.83
CA ILE A 19 -14.15 -7.80 -2.86
C ILE A 19 -14.66 -6.54 -3.56
N ILE A 20 -15.94 -6.50 -3.94
CA ILE A 20 -16.51 -5.32 -4.60
C ILE A 20 -16.51 -4.13 -3.63
N ALA A 21 -16.88 -4.33 -2.37
CA ALA A 21 -16.83 -3.27 -1.35
C ALA A 21 -15.41 -2.72 -1.14
N SER A 22 -14.39 -3.60 -1.16
CA SER A 22 -12.99 -3.19 -1.06
C SER A 22 -12.46 -2.51 -2.32
N ALA A 23 -13.03 -2.79 -3.50
CA ALA A 23 -12.64 -2.14 -4.75
C ALA A 23 -13.48 -0.89 -5.05
N ALA A 24 -14.45 -0.55 -4.20
CA ALA A 24 -15.40 0.53 -4.45
C ALA A 24 -14.78 1.90 -4.17
N VAL A 25 -13.89 2.35 -5.05
CA VAL A 25 -13.25 3.66 -4.98
C VAL A 25 -14.29 4.77 -5.23
N PRO A 26 -14.49 5.69 -4.28
CA PRO A 26 -15.34 6.87 -4.45
C PRO A 26 -15.07 7.59 -5.77
N GLY A 27 -16.12 7.75 -6.58
CA GLY A 27 -16.05 8.39 -7.90
C GLY A 27 -16.01 7.43 -9.08
N PHE A 28 -15.50 6.20 -8.90
CA PHE A 28 -15.52 5.17 -9.95
C PHE A 28 -16.62 4.13 -9.74
N ILE A 29 -16.81 3.70 -8.50
CA ILE A 29 -17.78 2.66 -8.12
C ILE A 29 -18.63 3.17 -6.97
N ASN A 30 -19.95 2.97 -7.05
CA ASN A 30 -20.88 3.36 -5.99
C ASN A 30 -20.66 2.51 -4.73
N PRO A 31 -20.84 3.07 -3.53
CA PRO A 31 -20.75 2.32 -2.27
C PRO A 31 -21.62 1.07 -2.28
N VAL A 32 -21.06 -0.07 -1.87
CA VAL A 32 -21.68 -1.39 -1.96
C VAL A 32 -22.09 -1.90 -0.58
N ARG A 33 -23.24 -2.59 -0.52
CA ARG A 33 -23.69 -3.27 0.69
C ARG A 33 -23.18 -4.71 0.69
N LEU A 34 -22.66 -5.16 1.84
CA LEU A 34 -22.21 -6.53 2.00
C LEU A 34 -23.40 -7.50 1.93
N GLN A 35 -23.13 -8.69 1.40
CA GLN A 35 -24.12 -9.76 1.30
C GLN A 35 -23.75 -10.88 2.26
N LEU A 36 -24.73 -11.37 3.02
CA LEU A 36 -24.62 -12.44 3.99
C LEU A 36 -25.26 -13.71 3.45
N LYS A 37 -24.55 -14.82 3.53
CA LYS A 37 -25.09 -16.16 3.28
C LYS A 37 -25.72 -16.68 4.57
N GLY A 38 -27.04 -16.88 4.53
CA GLY A 38 -27.77 -17.50 5.64
C GLY A 38 -27.47 -19.00 5.77
N PRO A 39 -27.81 -19.62 6.92
CA PRO A 39 -27.70 -21.07 7.12
C PRO A 39 -28.53 -21.86 6.10
N ASP A 40 -29.61 -21.27 5.59
CA ASP A 40 -30.47 -21.83 4.54
C ASP A 40 -29.80 -21.85 3.14
N GLY A 41 -28.57 -21.33 3.02
CA GLY A 41 -27.84 -21.19 1.76
C GLY A 41 -28.26 -19.98 0.92
N VAL A 42 -29.31 -19.25 1.32
CA VAL A 42 -29.81 -18.06 0.65
C VAL A 42 -28.93 -16.85 0.98
N VAL A 43 -28.53 -16.11 -0.05
CA VAL A 43 -27.78 -14.87 0.08
C VAL A 43 -28.76 -13.71 0.28
N ARG A 44 -28.56 -12.93 1.35
CA ARG A 44 -29.36 -11.76 1.70
C ARG A 44 -28.44 -10.55 1.90
N VAL A 45 -28.92 -9.34 1.61
CA VAL A 45 -28.13 -8.14 1.89
C VAL A 45 -28.04 -7.92 3.41
N GLN A 46 -26.89 -7.44 3.89
CA GLN A 46 -26.67 -7.14 5.31
C GLN A 46 -27.64 -6.04 5.76
N ALA A 47 -28.77 -6.47 6.31
CA ALA A 47 -29.90 -5.69 6.84
C ALA A 47 -30.59 -4.74 5.84
N GLU A 48 -31.89 -4.95 5.62
CA GLU A 48 -32.74 -4.03 4.84
C GLU A 48 -32.94 -2.66 5.52
N ASN A 49 -32.64 -2.55 6.83
CA ASN A 49 -32.98 -1.40 7.68
C ASN A 49 -31.80 -0.48 8.06
N LYS A 50 -30.61 -0.63 7.49
CA LYS A 50 -29.47 0.27 7.77
C LYS A 50 -28.77 0.73 6.50
N ASP A 51 -28.56 2.04 6.37
CA ASP A 51 -27.73 2.69 5.34
C ASP A 51 -26.23 2.43 5.53
N GLN A 52 -25.84 1.19 5.84
CA GLN A 52 -24.44 0.80 5.94
C GLN A 52 -23.94 0.38 4.57
N THR A 53 -23.50 1.36 3.79
CA THR A 53 -22.75 1.14 2.55
C THR A 53 -21.26 1.21 2.83
N TYR A 54 -20.50 0.34 2.18
CA TYR A 54 -19.06 0.25 2.30
C TYR A 54 -18.39 0.74 1.01
N TRP A 55 -17.22 1.33 1.15
CA TRP A 55 -16.39 1.83 0.07
C TRP A 55 -14.93 1.48 0.36
N ASP A 56 -14.06 1.66 -0.63
CA ASP A 56 -12.65 1.26 -0.55
C ASP A 56 -11.90 2.01 0.58
N GLY A 57 -11.49 1.28 1.60
CA GLY A 57 -10.74 1.81 2.75
C GLY A 57 -9.33 2.32 2.42
N SER A 58 -8.82 2.08 1.20
CA SER A 58 -7.47 2.47 0.79
C SER A 58 -7.19 3.97 0.91
N ILE A 59 -8.22 4.81 0.77
CA ILE A 59 -8.09 6.28 0.83
C ILE A 59 -7.75 6.76 2.24
N GLU A 60 -8.35 6.16 3.26
CA GLU A 60 -8.16 6.55 4.67
C GLU A 60 -7.00 5.78 5.31
N GLN A 61 -6.95 4.46 5.10
CA GLN A 61 -5.89 3.61 5.64
C GLN A 61 -5.74 2.33 4.79
N ASP A 62 -4.74 2.32 3.90
CA ASP A 62 -4.45 1.21 2.96
C ASP A 62 -4.39 -0.16 3.66
N ILE A 63 -3.65 -0.26 4.76
CA ILE A 63 -3.58 -1.50 5.56
C ILE A 63 -3.57 -1.17 7.07
N PRO A 64 -4.66 -1.46 7.82
CA PRO A 64 -4.71 -1.24 9.26
C PRO A 64 -3.93 -2.32 10.01
N THR A 65 -2.62 -2.13 10.16
CA THR A 65 -1.72 -3.09 10.84
C THR A 65 -2.08 -3.32 12.29
N SER A 66 -2.53 -2.30 13.01
CA SER A 66 -2.98 -2.45 14.40
C SER A 66 -4.19 -3.38 14.51
N GLY A 67 -5.21 -3.16 13.67
CA GLY A 67 -6.41 -4.00 13.63
C GLY A 67 -6.10 -5.44 13.20
N LEU A 68 -5.23 -5.62 12.21
CA LEU A 68 -4.79 -6.95 11.79
C LEU A 68 -3.93 -7.65 12.85
N ALA A 69 -3.05 -6.92 13.53
CA ALA A 69 -2.23 -7.46 14.62
C ALA A 69 -3.11 -7.95 15.77
N GLU A 70 -4.13 -7.18 16.15
CA GLU A 70 -5.08 -7.54 17.21
C GLU A 70 -5.95 -8.73 16.81
N MET A 71 -6.53 -8.70 15.60
CA MET A 71 -7.49 -9.72 15.16
C MET A 71 -6.85 -11.06 14.80
N LEU A 72 -5.64 -11.05 14.25
CA LEU A 72 -4.95 -12.24 13.76
C LEU A 72 -3.70 -12.58 14.57
N ASN A 73 -3.45 -11.89 15.68
CA ASN A 73 -2.25 -12.03 16.51
C ASN A 73 -0.95 -12.03 15.68
N CYS A 74 -0.88 -11.12 14.70
CA CYS A 74 0.23 -11.02 13.75
C CYS A 74 1.26 -9.98 14.22
N GLN A 75 2.52 -10.38 14.36
CA GLN A 75 3.61 -9.50 14.78
C GLN A 75 4.42 -8.91 13.61
N PHE A 76 4.59 -9.68 12.52
CA PHE A 76 5.38 -9.26 11.36
C PHE A 76 4.50 -9.10 10.13
N PHE A 77 4.60 -7.96 9.46
CA PHE A 77 3.84 -7.65 8.26
C PHE A 77 4.75 -7.57 7.04
N VAL A 78 4.48 -8.42 6.05
CA VAL A 78 5.08 -8.32 4.72
C VAL A 78 4.07 -7.64 3.83
N THR A 79 4.47 -6.52 3.25
CA THR A 79 3.57 -5.62 2.53
C THR A 79 4.10 -5.36 1.13
N ALA A 80 3.23 -5.15 0.16
CA ALA A 80 3.63 -4.83 -1.20
C ALA A 80 3.05 -3.46 -1.58
N GLN A 81 3.91 -2.45 -1.69
CA GLN A 81 3.48 -1.12 -2.06
C GLN A 81 3.47 -0.99 -3.57
N CYS A 82 2.30 -1.23 -4.17
CA CYS A 82 2.10 -1.11 -5.61
C CYS A 82 1.61 0.29 -6.03
N ASN A 83 1.18 1.11 -5.07
CA ASN A 83 0.62 2.44 -5.34
C ASN A 83 1.69 3.38 -5.92
N PRO A 84 1.61 3.74 -7.21
CA PRO A 84 2.70 4.39 -7.91
C PRO A 84 2.92 5.82 -7.40
N HIS A 85 1.90 6.49 -6.86
CA HIS A 85 2.02 7.84 -6.31
C HIS A 85 2.89 7.92 -5.06
N ILE A 86 3.00 6.83 -4.29
CA ILE A 86 3.81 6.78 -3.06
C ILE A 86 5.28 6.44 -3.37
N VAL A 87 5.54 5.72 -4.48
CA VAL A 87 6.89 5.24 -4.84
C VAL A 87 7.94 6.35 -4.94
N PRO A 88 7.67 7.54 -5.52
CA PRO A 88 8.65 8.63 -5.58
C PRO A 88 9.02 9.21 -4.21
N PHE A 89 8.10 9.13 -3.24
CA PHE A 89 8.27 9.69 -1.89
C PHE A 89 8.92 8.70 -0.92
N LEU A 90 8.97 7.41 -1.26
CA LEU A 90 9.77 6.42 -0.53
C LEU A 90 11.26 6.70 -0.71
N PHE A 91 11.82 7.46 0.24
CA PHE A 91 13.25 7.76 0.29
C PHE A 91 13.85 7.29 1.61
N ASN A 92 14.78 6.34 1.52
CA ASN A 92 15.60 5.91 2.65
C ASN A 92 17.04 6.38 2.43
N THR A 93 17.58 7.13 3.38
CA THR A 93 18.94 7.70 3.32
C THR A 93 20.02 6.65 3.21
N LYS A 94 19.77 5.43 3.72
CA LYS A 94 20.70 4.30 3.67
C LYS A 94 20.49 3.39 2.45
N GLY A 95 19.54 3.73 1.57
CA GLY A 95 19.04 2.80 0.57
C GLY A 95 18.11 1.75 1.18
N ASP A 96 17.40 1.05 0.30
CA ASP A 96 16.52 -0.05 0.66
C ASP A 96 17.08 -1.38 0.12
N VAL A 97 16.55 -2.50 0.57
CA VAL A 97 16.98 -3.83 0.13
C VAL A 97 16.79 -3.94 -1.39
N GLY A 98 17.89 -4.16 -2.12
CA GLY A 98 17.90 -4.17 -3.59
C GLY A 98 17.88 -2.79 -4.27
N ARG A 99 17.84 -1.69 -3.50
CA ARG A 99 17.90 -0.29 -3.98
C ARG A 99 18.92 0.52 -3.17
N PRO A 100 20.22 0.34 -3.43
CA PRO A 100 21.22 1.19 -2.82
C PRO A 100 20.94 2.65 -3.20
N SER A 101 20.99 3.55 -2.23
CA SER A 101 20.76 4.97 -2.47
C SER A 101 21.73 5.47 -3.53
N ARG A 102 21.19 6.17 -4.55
CA ARG A 102 21.96 6.65 -5.73
C ARG A 102 23.13 7.55 -5.36
N TRP A 103 23.09 8.15 -4.18
CA TRP A 103 24.07 9.13 -3.70
C TRP A 103 24.86 8.67 -2.46
N SER A 104 24.63 7.45 -1.95
CA SER A 104 25.48 6.92 -0.87
C SER A 104 26.79 6.42 -1.48
N SER A 105 27.87 6.77 -0.78
CA SER A 105 29.25 6.42 -1.06
C SER A 105 29.44 4.90 -1.10
N GLY A 106 29.11 4.27 -2.23
CA GLY A 106 29.48 2.90 -2.55
C GLY A 106 30.76 2.90 -3.38
N MET A 107 31.72 2.07 -2.96
CA MET A 107 32.97 1.63 -3.59
C MET A 107 32.98 1.62 -5.14
N ARG A 108 32.90 2.78 -5.78
CA ARG A 108 33.01 2.99 -7.21
C ARG A 108 33.80 4.27 -7.38
N GLU A 109 34.93 4.18 -8.07
CA GLU A 109 35.93 5.24 -8.19
C GLU A 109 35.38 6.53 -8.85
N ASP A 110 34.19 6.46 -9.47
CA ASP A 110 33.47 7.58 -10.10
C ASP A 110 32.39 8.23 -9.23
N SER A 111 32.25 7.84 -7.96
CA SER A 111 31.24 8.42 -7.07
C SER A 111 31.72 9.76 -6.48
N TRP A 112 31.02 10.85 -6.84
CA TRP A 112 31.25 12.17 -6.25
C TRP A 112 31.19 12.08 -4.72
N ARG A 113 32.32 12.35 -4.06
CA ARG A 113 32.52 12.31 -2.59
C ARG A 113 31.58 13.23 -1.78
N GLY A 114 30.67 13.95 -2.42
CA GLY A 114 29.64 14.82 -1.81
C GLY A 114 28.20 14.32 -1.93
N GLY A 115 27.97 13.09 -2.39
CA GLY A 115 26.61 12.54 -2.57
C GLY A 115 25.72 12.59 -1.31
N PHE A 116 26.32 12.59 -0.11
CA PHE A 116 25.59 12.76 1.14
C PHE A 116 24.82 14.09 1.21
N LEU A 117 25.41 15.20 0.77
CA LEU A 117 24.73 16.51 0.77
C LEU A 117 23.54 16.53 -0.18
N LEU A 118 23.68 15.92 -1.36
CA LEU A 118 22.58 15.79 -2.31
C LEU A 118 21.47 14.87 -1.78
N SER A 119 21.83 13.76 -1.12
CA SER A 119 20.84 12.89 -0.45
C SER A 119 20.11 13.60 0.69
N ALA A 120 20.81 14.43 1.46
CA ALA A 120 20.24 15.21 2.54
C ALA A 120 19.32 16.32 2.01
N LEU A 121 19.71 16.97 0.91
CA LEU A 121 18.89 17.97 0.24
C LEU A 121 17.64 17.35 -0.39
N GLU A 122 17.76 16.20 -1.04
CA GLU A 122 16.60 15.48 -1.56
C GLU A 122 15.66 15.02 -0.44
N LEU A 123 16.21 14.48 0.65
CA LEU A 123 15.42 14.16 1.85
C LEU A 123 14.70 15.39 2.38
N TYR A 124 15.41 16.52 2.50
CA TYR A 124 14.84 17.78 2.97
C TYR A 124 13.70 18.26 2.07
N ILE A 125 13.90 18.31 0.76
CA ILE A 125 12.87 18.72 -0.21
C ILE A 125 11.67 17.78 -0.16
N LYS A 126 11.88 16.46 -0.12
CA LYS A 126 10.79 15.49 -0.01
C LYS A 126 10.01 15.66 1.28
N THR A 127 10.71 15.86 2.40
CA THR A 127 10.08 16.07 3.71
C THR A 127 9.30 17.38 3.75
N ASP A 128 9.85 18.46 3.18
CA ASP A 128 9.17 19.76 3.06
C ASP A 128 7.93 19.68 2.16
N MET A 129 8.01 18.96 1.04
CA MET A 129 6.85 18.70 0.18
C MET A 129 5.76 17.94 0.92
N ILE A 130 6.10 16.88 1.65
CA ILE A 130 5.13 16.11 2.44
C ILE A 130 4.49 17.00 3.52
N ALA A 131 5.28 17.78 4.25
CA ALA A 131 4.77 18.69 5.27
C ALA A 131 3.79 19.73 4.69
N LYS A 132 4.11 20.28 3.51
CA LYS A 132 3.23 21.22 2.80
C LYS A 132 1.96 20.56 2.29
N LEU A 133 2.04 19.33 1.79
CA LEU A 133 0.86 18.56 1.37
C LEU A 133 -0.06 18.25 2.54
N HIS A 134 0.49 17.86 3.69
CA HIS A 134 -0.26 17.67 4.93
C HIS A 134 -0.96 18.97 5.36
N PHE A 135 -0.23 20.08 5.38
CA PHE A 135 -0.80 21.39 5.71
C PHE A 135 -1.91 21.82 4.75
N LEU A 136 -1.74 21.62 3.43
CA LEU A 136 -2.76 21.94 2.43
C LEU A 136 -4.03 21.08 2.58
N ASN A 137 -3.88 19.83 3.00
CA ASN A 137 -5.00 18.95 3.29
C ASN A 137 -5.73 19.38 4.58
N GLU A 138 -5.01 19.75 5.64
CA GLU A 138 -5.58 20.28 6.89
C GLU A 138 -6.33 21.60 6.69
N VAL A 139 -5.86 22.45 5.78
CA VAL A 139 -6.51 23.72 5.44
C VAL A 139 -7.70 23.52 4.47
N GLU A 140 -7.99 22.27 4.08
CA GLU A 140 -9.07 21.89 3.13
C GLU A 140 -8.93 22.57 1.75
N ALA A 141 -7.78 23.19 1.48
CA ALA A 141 -7.45 23.87 0.24
C ALA A 141 -6.99 22.90 -0.85
N ALA A 142 -6.56 21.69 -0.47
CA ALA A 142 -6.34 20.61 -1.40
C ALA A 142 -7.70 20.07 -1.88
N ILE A 143 -7.98 20.24 -3.17
CA ILE A 143 -9.23 19.79 -3.81
C ILE A 143 -9.34 18.27 -3.72
N GLY A 144 -10.13 17.77 -2.77
CA GLY A 144 -10.66 16.41 -2.73
C GLY A 144 -9.61 15.28 -2.81
N PHE A 145 -10.07 14.12 -3.29
CA PHE A 145 -9.41 12.81 -3.48
C PHE A 145 -7.88 12.80 -3.71
N PHE A 146 -7.33 13.82 -4.36
CA PHE A 146 -5.88 13.94 -4.59
C PHE A 146 -5.11 14.29 -3.31
N GLY A 147 -5.62 15.21 -2.48
CA GLY A 147 -4.97 15.61 -1.24
C GLY A 147 -4.81 14.43 -0.28
N THR A 148 -5.88 13.68 -0.07
CA THR A 148 -5.88 12.49 0.79
C THR A 148 -4.94 11.40 0.29
N MET A 149 -4.91 11.12 -1.03
CA MET A 149 -3.99 10.14 -1.63
C MET A 149 -2.51 10.48 -1.42
N PHE A 150 -2.13 11.75 -1.57
CA PHE A 150 -0.72 12.15 -1.39
C PHE A 150 -0.30 12.28 0.07
N THR A 151 -1.25 12.54 0.98
CA THR A 151 -1.01 12.53 2.43
C THR A 151 -1.22 11.16 3.08
N GLN A 152 -1.49 10.12 2.29
CA GLN A 152 -1.49 8.74 2.80
C GLN A 152 -0.14 8.52 3.47
N SER A 153 -0.18 8.36 4.79
CA SER A 153 1.01 8.13 5.60
C SER A 153 1.75 6.95 4.98
N THR A 154 3.00 7.20 4.59
CA THR A 154 3.81 6.25 3.83
C THR A 154 3.82 4.93 4.56
N TYR A 155 3.11 3.96 4.00
CA TYR A 155 2.84 2.72 4.69
C TYR A 155 4.09 1.85 4.67
N THR A 156 4.73 1.70 5.82
CA THR A 156 5.88 0.82 6.02
C THR A 156 5.47 -0.36 6.89
N GLY A 157 5.37 -1.54 6.29
CA GLY A 157 5.31 -2.79 7.04
C GLY A 157 6.68 -3.13 7.63
N SER A 158 6.77 -4.26 8.35
CA SER A 158 8.06 -4.80 8.79
C SER A 158 8.98 -5.12 7.60
N THR A 159 8.40 -5.46 6.45
CA THR A 159 9.11 -5.59 5.17
C THR A 159 8.20 -5.12 4.04
N THR A 160 8.51 -3.96 3.46
CA THR A 160 7.77 -3.41 2.31
C THR A 160 8.47 -3.78 1.01
N LEU A 161 7.80 -4.55 0.17
CA LEU A 161 8.22 -4.88 -1.19
C LEU A 161 7.80 -3.75 -2.12
N VAL A 162 8.76 -3.15 -2.80
CA VAL A 162 8.49 -2.09 -3.78
C VAL A 162 8.99 -2.55 -5.16
N PRO A 163 8.09 -2.77 -6.14
CA PRO A 163 8.50 -3.15 -7.49
C PRO A 163 9.16 -1.96 -8.20
N HIS A 164 10.07 -2.25 -9.14
CA HIS A 164 10.69 -1.20 -9.97
C HIS A 164 9.64 -0.65 -10.94
N VAL A 165 9.23 0.59 -10.72
CA VAL A 165 8.27 1.30 -11.57
C VAL A 165 9.01 2.16 -12.59
N VAL A 166 8.47 2.21 -13.81
CA VAL A 166 8.92 3.08 -14.90
C VAL A 166 7.90 4.20 -15.09
N LEU A 167 8.32 5.37 -15.62
CA LEU A 167 7.41 6.49 -15.87
C LEU A 167 6.22 6.12 -16.78
N GLU A 168 6.42 5.21 -17.73
CA GLU A 168 5.35 4.69 -18.59
C GLU A 168 4.24 3.99 -17.79
N ASP A 169 4.58 3.37 -16.66
CA ASP A 169 3.63 2.63 -15.82
C ASP A 169 2.61 3.56 -15.16
N PHE A 170 2.99 4.81 -14.90
CA PHE A 170 2.08 5.83 -14.37
C PHE A 170 0.98 6.19 -15.37
N PHE A 171 1.31 6.23 -16.67
CA PHE A 171 0.31 6.49 -17.72
C PHE A 171 -0.55 5.26 -17.99
N LYS A 172 0.05 4.06 -17.93
CA LYS A 172 -0.66 2.79 -18.12
C LYS A 172 -1.56 2.40 -16.95
N LEU A 173 -1.42 3.02 -15.77
CA LEU A 173 -2.25 2.75 -14.59
C LEU A 173 -3.75 2.93 -14.87
N PHE A 174 -4.11 3.91 -15.69
CA PHE A 174 -5.50 4.23 -16.04
C PHE A 174 -5.99 3.48 -17.28
N SER A 175 -5.15 2.64 -17.89
CA SER A 175 -5.47 1.89 -19.10
C SER A 175 -5.58 0.40 -18.78
N ASP A 176 -6.39 -0.32 -19.56
CA ASP A 176 -6.50 -1.77 -19.41
C ASP A 176 -5.15 -2.45 -19.69
N PRO A 177 -4.67 -3.34 -18.79
CA PRO A 177 -3.37 -3.97 -18.94
C PRO A 177 -3.39 -5.01 -20.07
N ASN A 178 -2.34 -5.00 -20.90
CA ASN A 178 -2.11 -6.07 -21.87
C ASN A 178 -1.42 -7.28 -21.21
N LEU A 179 -1.58 -8.47 -21.77
CA LEU A 179 -0.97 -9.72 -21.29
C LEU A 179 0.56 -9.61 -21.22
N ARG A 180 1.18 -8.90 -22.18
CA ARG A 180 2.62 -8.62 -22.16
C ARG A 180 3.03 -7.71 -21.00
N ASP A 181 2.22 -6.69 -20.68
CA ASP A 181 2.48 -5.79 -19.55
C ASP A 181 2.32 -6.54 -18.22
N MET A 182 1.32 -7.41 -18.10
CA MET A 182 1.15 -8.28 -16.95
C MET A 182 2.37 -9.18 -16.68
N HIS A 183 2.90 -9.84 -17.71
CA HIS A 183 4.12 -10.64 -17.56
C HIS A 183 5.30 -9.81 -17.04
N ARG A 184 5.45 -8.58 -17.54
CA ARG A 184 6.47 -7.64 -17.05
C ARG A 184 6.25 -7.29 -15.58
N TYR A 185 5.00 -7.01 -15.18
CA TYR A 185 4.67 -6.69 -13.79
C TYR A 185 4.94 -7.86 -12.84
N PHE A 186 4.56 -9.09 -13.23
CA PHE A 186 4.87 -10.28 -12.44
C PHE A 186 6.37 -10.53 -12.31
N GLN A 187 7.12 -10.35 -13.40
CA GLN A 187 8.57 -10.51 -13.36
C GLN A 187 9.20 -9.46 -12.45
N ALA A 188 8.83 -8.17 -12.58
CA ALA A 188 9.33 -7.10 -11.72
C ALA A 188 8.99 -7.32 -10.24
N GLY A 189 7.77 -7.75 -9.95
CA GLY A 189 7.33 -8.11 -8.60
C GLY A 189 8.13 -9.28 -8.03
N SER A 190 8.36 -10.33 -8.82
CA SER A 190 9.15 -11.50 -8.40
C SER A 190 10.59 -11.12 -8.04
N VAL A 191 11.25 -10.30 -8.87
CA VAL A 191 12.62 -9.83 -8.61
C VAL A 191 12.69 -9.03 -7.32
N SER A 192 11.73 -8.13 -7.08
CA SER A 192 11.67 -7.36 -5.83
C SER A 192 11.46 -8.28 -4.62
N ALA A 193 10.56 -9.26 -4.72
CA ALA A 193 10.34 -10.24 -3.65
C ALA A 193 11.60 -11.07 -3.36
N TYR A 194 12.33 -11.53 -4.39
CA TYR A 194 13.56 -12.32 -4.22
C TYR A 194 14.64 -11.56 -3.44
N GLN A 195 14.77 -10.26 -3.65
CA GLN A 195 15.73 -9.41 -2.92
C GLN A 195 15.43 -9.38 -1.41
N HIS A 196 14.16 -9.48 -1.02
CA HIS A 196 13.69 -9.40 0.36
C HIS A 196 13.57 -10.76 1.06
N ILE A 197 13.83 -11.88 0.37
CA ILE A 197 13.70 -13.23 0.94
C ILE A 197 14.53 -13.41 2.21
N ALA A 198 15.74 -12.86 2.26
CA ALA A 198 16.60 -12.97 3.44
C ALA A 198 15.94 -12.34 4.68
N MET A 199 15.33 -11.17 4.52
CA MET A 199 14.59 -10.47 5.59
C MET A 199 13.34 -11.25 6.00
N ILE A 200 12.57 -11.76 5.03
CA ILE A 200 11.37 -12.56 5.31
C ILE A 200 11.74 -13.84 6.08
N LYS A 201 12.82 -14.53 5.69
CA LYS A 201 13.33 -15.71 6.40
C LYS A 201 13.77 -15.38 7.82
N LEU A 202 14.38 -14.23 8.04
CA LEU A 202 14.79 -13.77 9.37
C LEU A 202 13.56 -13.51 10.26
N HIS A 203 12.58 -12.76 9.75
CA HIS A 203 11.33 -12.49 10.47
C HIS A 203 10.57 -13.78 10.81
N TYR A 204 10.52 -14.73 9.88
CA TYR A 204 9.92 -16.04 10.13
C TYR A 204 10.63 -16.80 11.26
N ARG A 205 11.97 -16.80 11.27
CA ARG A 205 12.75 -17.45 12.34
C ARG A 205 12.52 -16.81 13.71
N ILE A 206 12.42 -15.48 13.76
CA ILE A 206 12.13 -14.75 15.00
C ILE A 206 10.72 -15.07 15.47
N ALA A 207 9.73 -15.00 14.58
CA ALA A 207 8.34 -15.31 14.89
C ALA A 207 8.15 -16.75 15.39
N HIS A 208 8.96 -17.70 14.91
CA HIS A 208 8.91 -19.10 15.36
C HIS A 208 9.62 -19.34 16.70
N ALA A 209 10.58 -18.46 17.06
CA ALA A 209 11.34 -18.57 18.30
C ALA A 209 10.64 -17.90 19.50
N LEU A 210 9.70 -17.00 19.23
CA LEU A 210 8.81 -16.36 20.21
C LEU A 210 7.57 -17.22 20.45
#